data_AF-A0AAD7PA21-F1
#
_entry.id   AF-A0AAD7PA21-F1
#
_cell.length_a   1.000
_cell.length_b   1.000
_cell.length_c   1.000
_cell.angle_alpha   90.00
_cell.angle_beta   90.00
_cell.angle_gamma   90.00
#
_symmetry.space_group_name_H-M   'P 1'
#
loop_
_entity.id
_entity.type
_entity.pdbx_description
1 polymer ?
#
loop_
_entity_poly.entity_id
_entity_poly.type
_entity_poly.pdbx_seq_one_letter_code
_entity_poly.pdbx_strand_id
1 'polypeptide(L)'
;MATEDGGAPVQEPCLYEVELSRVQVNTNLFTSLVDISNNLLDDYHLKTLSVNPRNLLYVLTDPVESWSELSSPNIYCAIEVYLEGKIPNIPVSETLTKTIRYALAAVPALASTPLVIAHIVNLFKREDRSEDYGLKAINILTSFYNREEATAKSTTPEVPLTNLQRKWPRLYYIGVYSDLTTDSLSLWEKYNFSVLFAGQMEDPEWLLQDVFNLTPACVMITTLRDYQLETAEDKFLSLVSIAEDCQSMFITHLSLWRVLDPQVSLRILGNYRKTIPKLVLDLHYPWQESDQTGVEDFLRQPNKVELKLHLVKKLAQKYFRGSLPFQLSQDTEVVFLLVGLQHHTIEEAQANLQIERDTVIESLRQSFEMARDYYNILLPGVSEPSPKR
;
A
#
# COMPACT_ATOMS: atom_id res chain seq x y z
N MET A 1 19.03 26.46 47.85
CA MET A 1 19.57 25.12 47.56
C MET A 1 18.47 24.34 46.86
N ALA A 2 18.45 24.39 45.54
CA ALA A 2 17.65 23.51 44.70
C ALA A 2 18.63 22.50 44.10
N THR A 3 18.41 21.22 44.36
CA THR A 3 19.15 20.13 43.73
C THR A 3 18.58 19.95 42.32
N GLU A 4 19.38 20.34 41.32
CA GLU A 4 19.15 19.96 39.94
C GLU A 4 19.28 18.44 39.83
N ASP A 5 18.19 17.80 39.46
CA ASP A 5 18.12 16.38 39.15
C ASP A 5 18.86 16.16 37.82
N GLY A 6 20.09 15.68 37.91
CA GLY A 6 20.95 15.34 36.78
C GLY A 6 20.43 14.10 36.06
N GLY A 7 19.36 14.25 35.30
CA GLY A 7 18.90 13.20 34.39
C GLY A 7 19.98 12.92 33.35
N ALA A 8 20.52 11.70 33.35
CA ALA A 8 21.41 11.23 32.30
C ALA A 8 20.75 11.46 30.92
N PRO A 9 21.50 11.88 29.89
CA PRO A 9 20.94 12.09 28.57
C PRO A 9 20.28 10.79 28.09
N VAL A 10 18.99 10.85 27.78
CA VAL A 10 18.26 9.73 27.17
C VAL A 10 18.97 9.41 25.87
N GLN A 11 19.66 8.28 25.84
CA GLN A 11 20.38 7.86 24.64
C GLN A 11 19.36 7.46 23.58
N GLU A 12 19.52 8.00 22.38
CA GLU A 12 18.64 7.66 21.27
C GLU A 12 18.87 6.21 20.81
N PRO A 13 17.81 5.45 20.55
CA PRO A 13 17.92 4.08 20.07
C PRO A 13 18.53 4.02 18.67
N CYS A 14 19.27 2.94 18.41
CA CYS A 14 20.01 2.69 17.18
C CYS A 14 19.50 1.43 16.49
N LEU A 15 19.56 1.43 15.15
CA LEU A 15 19.18 0.27 14.32
C LEU A 15 20.44 -0.53 13.97
N TYR A 16 20.43 -1.84 14.25
CA TYR A 16 21.53 -2.76 13.96
C TYR A 16 21.07 -3.88 13.04
N GLU A 17 21.98 -4.40 12.21
CA GLU A 17 21.79 -5.64 11.46
C GLU A 17 22.21 -6.83 12.34
N VAL A 18 21.38 -7.86 12.42
CA VAL A 18 21.65 -9.07 13.20
C VAL A 18 22.37 -10.09 12.33
N GLU A 19 23.56 -10.51 12.76
CA GLU A 19 24.31 -11.59 12.14
C GLU A 19 23.68 -12.94 12.52
N LEU A 20 22.63 -13.33 11.77
CA LEU A 20 21.77 -14.49 12.04
C LEU A 20 22.53 -15.80 12.33
N SER A 21 23.65 -16.03 11.64
CA SER A 21 24.48 -17.24 11.82
C SER A 21 25.18 -17.33 13.20
N ARG A 22 25.22 -16.23 13.94
CA ARG A 22 25.92 -16.11 15.24
C ARG A 22 24.98 -15.85 16.40
N VAL A 23 23.66 -15.80 16.16
CA VAL A 23 22.68 -15.73 17.23
C VAL A 23 22.68 -17.06 17.98
N GLN A 24 23.01 -17.03 19.27
CA GLN A 24 23.03 -18.23 20.12
C GLN A 24 21.74 -18.33 20.94
N VAL A 25 21.19 -19.54 21.01
CA VAL A 25 20.07 -19.88 21.90
C VAL A 25 20.50 -19.64 23.35
N ASN A 26 19.58 -19.13 24.17
CA ASN A 26 19.80 -18.77 25.58
C ASN A 26 20.66 -17.51 25.82
N THR A 27 20.86 -16.68 24.82
CA THR A 27 21.39 -15.32 25.03
C THR A 27 20.27 -14.35 25.37
N ASN A 28 20.58 -13.29 26.12
CA ASN A 28 19.60 -12.24 26.43
C ASN A 28 19.01 -11.63 25.15
N LEU A 29 19.82 -11.47 24.10
CA LEU A 29 19.35 -11.00 22.79
C LEU A 29 18.32 -11.95 22.17
N PHE A 30 18.60 -13.26 22.17
CA PHE A 30 17.65 -14.26 21.67
C PHE A 30 16.33 -14.21 22.45
N THR A 31 16.38 -14.12 23.77
CA THR A 31 15.17 -13.99 24.60
C THR A 31 14.38 -12.73 24.26
N SER A 32 15.03 -11.57 24.07
CA SER A 32 14.35 -10.34 23.66
C SER A 32 13.75 -10.42 22.25
N LEU A 33 14.39 -11.13 21.32
CA LEU A 33 13.87 -11.36 19.96
C LEU A 33 12.62 -12.25 19.97
N VAL A 34 12.63 -13.32 20.77
CA VAL A 34 11.47 -14.20 20.95
C VAL A 34 10.32 -13.43 21.60
N ASP A 35 10.61 -12.60 22.60
CA ASP A 35 9.60 -11.79 23.31
C ASP A 35 8.92 -10.78 22.37
N ILE A 36 9.69 -9.93 21.67
CA ILE A 36 9.11 -8.88 20.80
C ILE A 36 8.30 -9.46 19.64
N SER A 37 8.62 -10.68 19.22
CA SER A 37 7.96 -11.34 18.09
C SER A 37 6.81 -12.26 18.50
N ASN A 38 6.44 -12.29 19.79
CA ASN A 38 5.44 -13.23 20.31
C ASN A 38 5.75 -14.70 19.97
N ASN A 39 7.02 -15.10 20.08
CA ASN A 39 7.58 -16.41 19.73
C ASN A 39 7.68 -16.73 18.22
N LEU A 40 7.52 -15.74 17.33
CA LEU A 40 7.70 -15.98 15.89
C LEU A 40 9.18 -16.03 15.46
N LEU A 41 10.05 -15.24 16.11
CA LEU A 41 11.51 -15.28 15.90
C LEU A 41 12.18 -16.34 16.81
N ASP A 42 11.70 -17.58 16.74
CA ASP A 42 12.26 -18.70 17.50
C ASP A 42 13.58 -19.24 16.87
N ASP A 43 14.21 -20.22 17.53
CA ASP A 43 15.47 -20.83 17.06
C ASP A 43 15.32 -21.45 15.66
N TYR A 44 14.16 -22.03 15.35
CA TYR A 44 13.89 -22.65 14.06
C TYR A 44 13.75 -21.61 12.94
N HIS A 45 13.00 -20.53 13.18
CA HIS A 45 12.82 -19.44 12.24
C HIS A 45 14.12 -18.70 11.99
N LEU A 46 14.88 -18.35 13.04
CA LEU A 46 16.18 -17.68 12.88
C LEU A 46 17.18 -18.54 12.10
N LYS A 47 17.21 -19.85 12.34
CA LYS A 47 18.01 -20.80 11.53
C LYS A 47 17.56 -20.80 10.07
N THR A 48 16.26 -20.82 9.81
CA THR A 48 15.69 -20.76 8.47
C THR A 48 16.07 -19.47 7.76
N LEU A 49 16.00 -18.32 8.46
CA LEU A 49 16.44 -17.04 7.93
C LEU A 49 17.94 -17.07 7.57
N SER A 50 18.78 -17.64 8.44
CA SER A 50 20.24 -17.69 8.25
C SER A 50 20.72 -18.47 7.01
N VAL A 51 19.89 -19.39 6.48
CA VAL A 51 20.24 -20.21 5.30
C VAL A 51 20.32 -19.35 4.03
N ASN A 52 19.51 -18.31 3.93
CA ASN A 52 19.44 -17.48 2.73
C ASN A 52 20.00 -16.07 2.99
N PRO A 53 21.12 -15.69 2.35
CA PRO A 53 21.76 -14.37 2.56
C PRO A 53 20.93 -13.16 2.08
N ARG A 54 19.74 -13.40 1.50
CA ARG A 54 18.73 -12.38 1.18
C ARG A 54 17.82 -12.04 2.35
N ASN A 55 17.70 -12.93 3.33
CA ASN A 55 16.99 -12.68 4.57
C ASN A 55 17.89 -11.82 5.47
N LEU A 56 17.34 -10.72 5.94
CA LEU A 56 18.00 -9.76 6.80
C LEU A 56 17.09 -9.51 7.99
N LEU A 57 17.69 -9.32 9.16
CA LEU A 57 16.98 -8.96 10.37
C LEU A 57 17.62 -7.70 10.94
N TYR A 58 16.81 -6.67 11.13
CA TYR A 58 17.23 -5.41 11.73
C TYR A 58 16.55 -5.24 13.09
N VAL A 59 17.26 -4.75 14.08
CA VAL A 59 16.72 -4.49 15.43
C VAL A 59 17.00 -3.07 15.87
N LEU A 60 15.95 -2.38 16.33
CA LEU A 60 16.04 -1.08 16.98
C LEU A 60 16.12 -1.31 18.49
N THR A 61 17.22 -0.88 19.10
CA THR A 61 17.51 -1.11 20.52
C THR A 61 18.33 0.04 21.08
N ASP A 62 18.48 0.09 22.41
CA ASP A 62 19.40 1.02 23.05
C ASP A 62 20.82 0.82 22.48
N PRO A 63 21.66 1.88 22.46
CA PRO A 63 23.04 1.74 22.02
C PRO A 63 23.77 0.65 22.79
N VAL A 64 24.60 -0.15 22.11
CA VAL A 64 25.23 -1.33 22.73
C VAL A 64 26.08 -0.93 23.94
N GLU A 65 26.62 0.29 23.96
CA GLU A 65 27.43 0.82 25.06
C GLU A 65 26.64 1.03 26.36
N SER A 66 25.30 1.09 26.26
CA SER A 66 24.39 1.23 27.40
C SER A 66 24.05 -0.10 28.05
N TRP A 67 24.41 -1.23 27.43
CA TRP A 67 24.06 -2.55 27.93
C TRP A 67 24.97 -2.89 29.11
N SER A 68 24.37 -3.17 30.27
CA SER A 68 25.10 -3.78 31.37
C SER A 68 25.21 -5.30 31.14
N GLU A 69 26.29 -5.94 31.61
CA GLU A 69 26.49 -7.40 31.50
C GLU A 69 25.32 -8.23 32.07
N LEU A 70 24.48 -7.63 32.92
CA LEU A 70 23.36 -8.25 33.60
C LEU A 70 21.99 -7.90 33.00
N SER A 71 21.91 -6.92 32.08
CA SER A 71 20.65 -6.47 31.49
C SER A 71 20.46 -7.10 30.11
N SER A 72 19.22 -7.52 29.81
CA SER A 72 18.87 -7.87 28.44
C SER A 72 18.78 -6.63 27.57
N PRO A 73 19.17 -6.72 26.29
CA PRO A 73 18.99 -5.63 25.37
C PRO A 73 17.50 -5.37 25.22
N ASN A 74 17.10 -4.12 25.39
CA ASN A 74 15.73 -3.72 25.22
C ASN A 74 15.48 -3.50 23.72
N ILE A 75 14.86 -4.48 23.07
CA ILE A 75 14.49 -4.38 21.65
C ILE A 75 13.15 -3.64 21.58
N TYR A 76 13.14 -2.50 20.88
CA TYR A 76 11.95 -1.68 20.68
C TYR A 76 11.18 -2.08 19.42
N CYS A 77 11.92 -2.51 18.39
CA CYS A 77 11.37 -2.94 17.11
C CYS A 77 12.32 -3.93 16.44
N ALA A 78 11.78 -4.91 15.72
CA ALA A 78 12.54 -5.79 14.84
C ALA A 78 11.88 -5.82 13.45
N ILE A 79 12.69 -5.76 12.40
CA ILE A 79 12.25 -5.72 11.00
C ILE A 79 12.90 -6.89 10.26
N GLU A 80 12.08 -7.81 9.77
CA GLU A 80 12.52 -8.87 8.86
C GLU A 80 12.41 -8.36 7.42
N VAL A 81 13.51 -8.41 6.68
CA VAL A 81 13.59 -7.93 5.30
C VAL A 81 14.09 -9.04 4.39
N TYR A 82 13.44 -9.21 3.25
CA TYR A 82 13.91 -10.03 2.14
C TYR A 82 14.35 -9.17 0.98
N LEU A 83 15.54 -9.45 0.44
CA LEU A 83 15.99 -8.78 -0.78
C LEU A 83 15.65 -9.57 -2.03
N GLU A 84 14.84 -8.97 -2.90
CA GLU A 84 14.44 -9.53 -4.17
C GLU A 84 15.19 -8.86 -5.34
N GLY A 85 15.29 -9.59 -6.47
CA GLY A 85 15.91 -9.10 -7.69
C GLY A 85 17.34 -9.60 -7.91
N LYS A 86 17.96 -9.09 -8.98
CA LYS A 86 19.28 -9.53 -9.43
C LYS A 86 20.39 -8.85 -8.63
N ILE A 87 20.81 -9.49 -7.54
CA ILE A 87 21.88 -9.02 -6.66
C ILE A 87 23.17 -9.79 -6.98
N PRO A 88 24.28 -9.10 -7.32
CA PRO A 88 25.55 -9.77 -7.59
C PRO A 88 25.99 -10.65 -6.42
N ASN A 89 26.47 -11.86 -6.72
CA ASN A 89 27.01 -12.81 -5.75
C ASN A 89 26.02 -13.33 -4.69
N ILE A 90 24.72 -13.08 -4.85
CA ILE A 90 23.67 -13.62 -3.98
C ILE A 90 22.72 -14.47 -4.83
N PRO A 91 22.69 -15.81 -4.63
CA PRO A 91 21.86 -16.70 -5.44
C PRO A 91 20.38 -16.29 -5.35
N VAL A 92 19.66 -16.37 -6.46
CA VAL A 92 18.22 -16.13 -6.48
C VAL A 92 17.54 -17.38 -5.90
N SER A 93 16.80 -17.21 -4.81
CA SER A 93 15.95 -18.26 -4.25
C SER A 93 14.59 -18.22 -4.94
N GLU A 94 14.08 -19.34 -5.42
CA GLU A 94 12.84 -19.39 -6.22
C GLU A 94 11.55 -19.20 -5.42
N THR A 95 11.55 -19.41 -4.10
CA THR A 95 10.32 -19.53 -3.28
C THR A 95 9.69 -18.17 -2.93
N LEU A 96 10.41 -17.26 -2.26
CA LEU A 96 9.84 -15.93 -1.89
C LEU A 96 9.60 -15.03 -3.11
N THR A 97 10.37 -15.30 -4.16
CA THR A 97 10.36 -14.61 -5.44
C THR A 97 9.03 -14.78 -6.19
N LYS A 98 8.12 -15.69 -5.80
CA LYS A 98 6.87 -15.91 -6.54
C LYS A 98 5.81 -14.82 -6.28
N THR A 99 5.60 -14.39 -5.05
CA THR A 99 4.46 -13.52 -4.71
C THR A 99 4.65 -12.10 -5.24
N ILE A 100 5.83 -11.50 -5.05
CA ILE A 100 6.08 -10.13 -5.54
C ILE A 100 6.23 -10.19 -7.05
N ARG A 101 6.90 -11.20 -7.61
CA ARG A 101 6.82 -11.41 -9.06
C ARG A 101 5.41 -11.60 -9.55
N TYR A 102 4.47 -12.19 -8.82
CA TYR A 102 3.09 -12.29 -9.29
C TYR A 102 2.46 -10.90 -9.39
N ALA A 103 2.56 -10.09 -8.33
CA ALA A 103 2.05 -8.72 -8.31
C ALA A 103 2.77 -7.82 -9.34
N LEU A 104 4.08 -7.95 -9.50
CA LEU A 104 4.88 -7.23 -10.48
C LEU A 104 4.71 -7.78 -11.91
N ALA A 105 4.42 -9.08 -12.08
CA ALA A 105 4.12 -9.67 -13.39
C ALA A 105 2.75 -9.24 -13.89
N ALA A 106 1.81 -8.97 -12.98
CA ALA A 106 0.56 -8.32 -13.31
C ALA A 106 0.76 -6.88 -13.83
N VAL A 107 1.93 -6.27 -13.60
CA VAL A 107 2.31 -4.95 -14.12
C VAL A 107 3.39 -5.09 -15.20
N PRO A 108 3.04 -5.10 -16.50
CA PRO A 108 4.00 -5.40 -17.59
C PRO A 108 5.29 -4.57 -17.57
N ALA A 109 5.21 -3.30 -17.15
CA ALA A 109 6.35 -2.41 -17.01
C ALA A 109 7.38 -2.90 -15.96
N LEU A 110 6.91 -3.47 -14.86
CA LEU A 110 7.77 -3.97 -13.77
C LEU A 110 8.26 -5.39 -14.05
N ALA A 111 7.47 -6.21 -14.73
CA ALA A 111 7.80 -7.58 -15.08
C ALA A 111 9.09 -7.72 -15.91
N SER A 112 9.37 -6.72 -16.76
CA SER A 112 10.49 -6.74 -17.71
C SER A 112 11.78 -6.12 -17.16
N THR A 113 11.74 -5.50 -15.98
CA THR A 113 12.84 -4.69 -15.45
C THR A 113 13.51 -5.38 -14.27
N PRO A 114 14.85 -5.54 -14.26
CA PRO A 114 15.57 -6.24 -13.20
C PRO A 114 15.74 -5.35 -11.96
N LEU A 115 14.63 -4.98 -11.32
CA LEU A 115 14.62 -4.13 -10.13
C LEU A 115 15.05 -4.95 -8.90
N VAL A 116 15.90 -4.35 -8.06
CA VAL A 116 16.24 -4.89 -6.73
C VAL A 116 15.40 -4.18 -5.68
N ILE A 117 14.80 -4.98 -4.80
CA ILE A 117 13.73 -4.56 -3.90
C ILE A 117 14.09 -5.02 -2.50
N ALA A 118 13.83 -4.18 -1.50
CA ALA A 118 13.79 -4.61 -0.12
C ALA A 118 12.34 -4.83 0.30
N HIS A 119 11.98 -6.07 0.63
CA HIS A 119 10.63 -6.40 1.06
C HIS A 119 10.58 -6.59 2.57
N ILE A 120 9.74 -5.82 3.27
CA ILE A 120 9.50 -6.03 4.70
C ILE A 120 8.56 -7.22 4.83
N VAL A 121 9.07 -8.33 5.34
CA VAL A 121 8.30 -9.56 5.58
C VAL A 121 7.53 -9.44 6.88
N ASN A 122 8.19 -9.01 7.94
CA ASN A 122 7.59 -8.83 9.26
C ASN A 122 8.08 -7.54 9.93
N LEU A 123 7.18 -6.89 10.65
CA LEU A 123 7.48 -5.75 11.51
C LEU A 123 6.98 -6.06 12.93
N PHE A 124 7.91 -6.34 13.83
CA PHE A 124 7.63 -6.56 15.25
C PHE A 124 7.88 -5.27 16.01
N LYS A 125 6.91 -4.81 16.79
CA LYS A 125 7.04 -3.60 17.60
C LYS A 125 6.38 -3.79 18.95
N ARG A 126 6.92 -3.15 19.97
CA ARG A 126 6.26 -3.10 21.28
C ARG A 126 5.12 -2.07 21.27
N GLU A 127 3.96 -2.45 21.76
CA GLU A 127 2.78 -1.58 21.84
C GLU A 127 2.68 -0.79 23.16
N ASP A 128 3.51 -1.13 24.15
CA ASP A 128 3.48 -0.59 25.51
C ASP A 128 4.13 0.79 25.67
N ARG A 129 4.56 1.43 24.57
CA ARG A 129 5.29 2.71 24.57
C ARG A 129 4.56 3.77 23.75
N SER A 130 4.68 5.02 24.20
CA SER A 130 4.10 6.19 23.53
C SER A 130 4.83 6.60 22.24
N GLU A 131 6.11 6.26 22.11
CA GLU A 131 6.91 6.53 20.92
C GLU A 131 6.68 5.45 19.86
N ASP A 132 6.49 5.87 18.60
CA ASP A 132 6.35 4.95 17.47
C ASP A 132 7.71 4.48 16.97
N TYR A 133 8.26 3.48 17.66
CA TYR A 133 9.53 2.85 17.30
C TYR A 133 9.49 2.15 15.95
N GLY A 134 8.30 1.74 15.46
CA GLY A 134 8.14 1.20 14.12
C GLY A 134 8.45 2.24 13.06
N LEU A 135 7.82 3.41 13.14
CA LEU A 135 8.11 4.54 12.25
C LEU A 135 9.60 4.94 12.30
N LYS A 136 10.18 5.01 13.50
CA LYS A 136 11.60 5.36 13.69
C LYS A 136 12.53 4.35 13.01
N ALA A 137 12.30 3.06 13.20
CA ALA A 137 13.10 2.00 12.60
C ALA A 137 12.99 2.02 11.07
N ILE A 138 11.79 2.21 10.52
CA ILE A 138 11.55 2.32 9.08
C ILE A 138 12.23 3.55 8.47
N ASN A 139 12.20 4.70 9.14
CA ASN A 139 12.88 5.90 8.68
C ASN A 139 14.40 5.70 8.62
N ILE A 140 15.00 5.12 9.68
CA ILE A 140 16.44 4.81 9.70
C ILE A 140 16.81 3.82 8.60
N LEU A 141 16.01 2.76 8.41
CA LEU A 141 16.21 1.77 7.36
C LEU A 141 16.11 2.40 5.95
N THR A 142 15.15 3.30 5.75
CA THR A 142 14.96 4.02 4.48
C THR A 142 16.15 4.91 4.16
N SER A 143 16.62 5.71 5.13
CA SER A 143 17.83 6.54 4.97
C SER A 143 19.08 5.68 4.72
N PHE A 144 19.21 4.54 5.39
CA PHE A 144 20.29 3.59 5.14
C PHE A 144 20.28 3.07 3.69
N TYR A 145 19.13 2.62 3.18
CA TYR A 145 19.02 2.17 1.79
C TYR A 145 19.18 3.30 0.76
N ASN A 146 18.81 4.53 1.11
CA ASN A 146 19.10 5.73 0.29
C ASN A 146 20.57 6.14 0.31
N ARG A 147 21.41 5.50 1.13
CA ARG A 147 22.82 5.87 1.37
C ARG A 147 22.96 7.31 1.86
N GLU A 148 21.96 7.80 2.57
CA GLU A 148 22.09 8.98 3.40
C GLU A 148 23.00 8.62 4.59
N GLU A 149 23.59 9.61 5.25
CA GLU A 149 24.31 9.37 6.51
C GLU A 149 23.30 8.92 7.57
N ALA A 150 22.93 7.64 7.53
CA ALA A 150 22.32 6.97 8.66
C ALA A 150 23.30 7.15 9.81
N THR A 151 22.79 7.56 10.96
CA THR A 151 23.53 7.91 12.18
C THR A 151 24.39 6.74 12.68
N ALA A 152 25.47 6.45 11.97
CA ALA A 152 26.50 5.51 12.34
C ALA A 152 27.33 6.19 13.42
N LYS A 153 26.81 6.17 14.65
CA LYS A 153 27.66 6.42 15.81
C LYS A 153 28.76 5.36 15.77
N SER A 154 29.99 5.86 15.70
CA SER A 154 31.23 5.13 15.53
C SER A 154 31.54 4.33 16.79
N THR A 155 30.95 3.17 16.93
CA THR A 155 31.33 2.20 17.97
C THR A 155 31.20 0.79 17.43
N THR A 156 32.13 -0.07 17.82
CA THR A 156 32.17 -1.49 17.45
C THR A 156 31.02 -2.22 18.14
N PRO A 157 29.98 -2.65 17.42
CA PRO A 157 28.86 -3.36 18.02
C PRO A 157 29.34 -4.74 18.49
N GLU A 158 28.74 -5.23 19.57
CA GLU A 158 28.99 -6.57 20.07
C GLU A 158 28.27 -7.61 19.21
N VAL A 159 28.95 -8.72 18.90
CA VAL A 159 28.38 -9.85 18.17
C VAL A 159 27.18 -10.41 18.95
N PRO A 160 26.03 -10.68 18.30
CA PRO A 160 25.82 -10.77 16.84
C PRO A 160 25.28 -9.50 16.19
N LEU A 161 25.28 -8.35 16.86
CA LEU A 161 24.85 -7.10 16.24
C LEU A 161 25.97 -6.48 15.40
N THR A 162 25.59 -5.92 14.27
CA THR A 162 26.48 -5.23 13.34
C THR A 162 25.89 -3.88 12.95
N ASN A 163 26.76 -2.88 12.78
CA ASN A 163 26.34 -1.57 12.31
C ASN A 163 25.89 -1.68 10.86
N LEU A 164 25.00 -0.79 10.45
CA LEU A 164 24.52 -0.69 9.08
C LEU A 164 25.64 -0.24 8.13
N GLN A 165 26.47 -1.19 7.70
CA GLN A 165 27.64 -0.94 6.84
C GLN A 165 27.54 -1.64 5.50
N ARG A 166 26.66 -2.64 5.38
CA ARG A 166 26.51 -3.43 4.17
C ARG A 166 26.03 -2.56 3.02
N LYS A 167 26.85 -2.44 1.98
CA LYS A 167 26.48 -1.69 0.78
C LYS A 167 25.72 -2.59 -0.17
N TRP A 168 24.46 -2.26 -0.40
CA TRP A 168 23.64 -2.89 -1.41
C TRP A 168 23.88 -2.26 -2.78
N PRO A 169 23.66 -3.00 -3.89
CA PRO A 169 23.53 -2.41 -5.23
C PRO A 169 22.41 -1.36 -5.31
N ARG A 170 22.00 -0.98 -6.52
CA ARG A 170 20.84 -0.10 -6.67
C ARG A 170 19.60 -0.74 -6.04
N LEU A 171 18.96 -0.06 -5.10
CA LEU A 171 17.70 -0.48 -4.48
C LEU A 171 16.62 0.52 -4.86
N TYR A 172 15.52 0.04 -5.45
CA TYR A 172 14.54 0.92 -6.09
C TYR A 172 13.39 1.29 -5.14
N TYR A 173 12.90 0.33 -4.38
CA TYR A 173 11.82 0.55 -3.43
C TYR A 173 11.96 -0.37 -2.23
N ILE A 174 11.34 0.07 -1.14
CA ILE A 174 10.97 -0.81 -0.04
C ILE A 174 9.50 -1.17 -0.25
N GLY A 175 9.19 -2.45 -0.31
CA GLY A 175 7.84 -2.97 -0.48
C GLY A 175 7.34 -3.67 0.78
N VAL A 176 6.03 -3.73 0.94
CA VAL A 176 5.37 -4.51 1.98
C VAL A 176 4.05 -5.11 1.48
N TYR A 177 3.77 -6.32 1.93
CA TYR A 177 2.43 -6.90 1.85
C TYR A 177 1.58 -6.40 3.00
N SER A 178 0.42 -5.85 2.64
CA SER A 178 -0.59 -5.41 3.59
C SER A 178 -1.89 -6.13 3.30
N ASP A 179 -2.56 -6.52 4.37
CA ASP A 179 -3.97 -6.88 4.32
C ASP A 179 -4.79 -5.68 3.84
N LEU A 180 -5.92 -5.98 3.21
CA LEU A 180 -6.90 -4.98 2.77
C LEU A 180 -7.83 -4.58 3.92
N THR A 181 -7.25 -4.03 4.98
CA THR A 181 -7.98 -3.47 6.12
C THR A 181 -7.63 -2.00 6.30
N THR A 182 -8.54 -1.23 6.91
CA THR A 182 -8.30 0.19 7.20
C THR A 182 -7.11 0.38 8.13
N ASP A 183 -6.93 -0.51 9.11
CA ASP A 183 -5.86 -0.40 10.11
C ASP A 183 -4.49 -0.70 9.49
N SER A 184 -4.37 -1.77 8.70
CA SER A 184 -3.12 -2.12 8.02
C SER A 184 -2.71 -1.04 7.01
N LEU A 185 -3.65 -0.52 6.21
CA LEU A 185 -3.36 0.58 5.28
C LEU A 185 -2.98 1.87 6.03
N SER A 186 -3.64 2.19 7.15
CA SER A 186 -3.27 3.35 8.00
C SER A 186 -1.87 3.26 8.55
N LEU A 187 -1.47 2.07 9.00
CA LEU A 187 -0.14 1.84 9.52
C LEU A 187 0.93 2.15 8.47
N TRP A 188 0.77 1.59 7.27
CA TRP A 188 1.78 1.74 6.21
C TRP A 188 1.78 3.15 5.60
N GLU A 189 0.61 3.78 5.45
CA GLU A 189 0.52 5.19 5.04
C GLU A 189 1.22 6.13 6.05
N LYS A 190 1.07 5.86 7.35
CA LYS A 190 1.79 6.60 8.41
C LYS A 190 3.31 6.49 8.25
N TYR A 191 3.79 5.37 7.71
CA TYR A 191 5.21 5.12 7.43
C TYR A 191 5.64 5.58 6.03
N ASN A 192 4.82 6.41 5.37
CA ASN A 192 5.06 6.95 4.02
C ASN A 192 5.08 5.90 2.90
N PHE A 193 4.38 4.78 3.09
CA PHE A 193 4.11 3.84 2.00
C PHE A 193 2.86 4.27 1.23
N SER A 194 2.89 4.04 -0.06
CA SER A 194 1.78 4.28 -0.99
C SER A 194 1.35 2.97 -1.64
N VAL A 195 0.07 2.85 -1.97
CA VAL A 195 -0.43 1.66 -2.67
C VAL A 195 0.17 1.60 -4.08
N LEU A 196 0.87 0.50 -4.38
CA LEU A 196 1.32 0.18 -5.73
C LEU A 196 0.27 -0.64 -6.47
N PHE A 197 -0.23 -1.69 -5.82
CA PHE A 197 -1.11 -2.67 -6.44
C PHE A 197 -2.05 -3.27 -5.39
N ALA A 198 -3.31 -3.50 -5.77
CA ALA A 198 -4.27 -4.23 -4.96
C ALA A 198 -4.98 -5.23 -5.88
N GLY A 199 -4.95 -6.51 -5.52
CA GLY A 199 -5.43 -7.59 -6.37
C GLY A 199 -5.47 -8.94 -5.67
N GLN A 200 -5.98 -9.95 -6.37
CA GLN A 200 -5.93 -11.33 -5.89
C GLN A 200 -4.50 -11.82 -6.05
N MET A 201 -3.92 -12.32 -4.98
CA MET A 201 -2.58 -12.88 -5.00
C MET A 201 -2.66 -14.35 -4.63
N GLU A 202 -1.80 -15.16 -5.24
CA GLU A 202 -1.47 -16.46 -4.68
C GLU A 202 -0.83 -16.21 -3.32
N ASP A 203 -1.37 -16.83 -2.27
CA ASP A 203 -0.75 -16.75 -0.97
C ASP A 203 0.72 -17.19 -1.09
N PRO A 204 1.66 -16.49 -0.43
CA PRO A 204 3.02 -16.96 -0.37
C PRO A 204 3.05 -18.39 0.19
N GLU A 205 3.91 -19.27 -0.35
CA GLU A 205 4.03 -20.67 0.13
C GLU A 205 4.30 -20.77 1.65
N TRP A 206 4.82 -19.71 2.29
CA TRP A 206 5.04 -19.64 3.74
C TRP A 206 3.77 -19.32 4.56
N LEU A 207 2.68 -18.93 3.91
CA LEU A 207 1.41 -18.55 4.53
C LEU A 207 0.33 -19.65 4.46
N LEU A 208 0.58 -20.80 3.82
CA LEU A 208 -0.48 -21.79 3.56
C LEU A 208 -0.28 -23.19 4.16
N GLN A 209 -1.27 -23.58 4.97
CA GLN A 209 -1.77 -24.96 5.06
C GLN A 209 -2.86 -25.27 4.00
N ASP A 210 -3.37 -24.28 3.23
CA ASP A 210 -4.50 -24.47 2.30
C ASP A 210 -4.23 -23.97 0.86
N VAL A 211 -3.91 -24.91 -0.03
CA VAL A 211 -3.26 -24.72 -1.34
C VAL A 211 -4.12 -24.05 -2.45
N PHE A 212 -5.28 -23.43 -2.18
CA PHE A 212 -6.15 -22.91 -3.26
C PHE A 212 -6.91 -21.60 -3.01
N ASN A 213 -6.58 -20.84 -1.96
CA ASN A 213 -7.25 -19.56 -1.72
C ASN A 213 -6.41 -18.40 -2.27
N LEU A 214 -6.97 -17.69 -3.26
CA LEU A 214 -6.45 -16.39 -3.67
C LEU A 214 -6.88 -15.37 -2.61
N THR A 215 -5.93 -14.87 -1.82
CA THR A 215 -6.23 -13.88 -0.79
C THR A 215 -6.15 -12.47 -1.40
N PRO A 216 -7.16 -11.62 -1.20
CA PRO A 216 -7.10 -10.26 -1.68
C PRO A 216 -6.09 -9.49 -0.82
N ALA A 217 -5.04 -8.97 -1.45
CA ALA A 217 -3.92 -8.34 -0.77
C ALA A 217 -3.50 -7.03 -1.47
N CYS A 218 -2.72 -6.24 -0.75
CA CYS A 218 -2.18 -4.96 -1.20
C CYS A 218 -0.65 -5.00 -1.15
N VAL A 219 0.01 -4.61 -2.25
CA VAL A 219 1.42 -4.25 -2.24
C VAL A 219 1.51 -2.75 -2.07
N MET A 220 2.17 -2.33 -1.00
CA MET A 220 2.49 -0.92 -0.76
C MET A 220 3.99 -0.71 -0.87
N ILE A 221 4.41 0.43 -1.41
CA ILE A 221 5.82 0.76 -1.59
C ILE A 221 6.16 2.16 -1.09
N THR A 222 7.42 2.33 -0.71
CA THR A 222 8.09 3.63 -0.65
C THR A 222 9.28 3.63 -1.59
N THR A 223 9.41 4.69 -2.39
CA THR A 223 10.47 4.79 -3.40
C THR A 223 11.79 5.24 -2.78
N LEU A 224 12.87 4.62 -3.22
CA LEU A 224 14.23 4.99 -2.85
C LEU A 224 14.86 5.92 -3.90
N ARG A 225 15.98 6.52 -3.53
CA ARG A 225 16.72 7.47 -4.37
C ARG A 225 17.11 6.90 -5.74
N ASP A 226 17.54 5.63 -5.79
CA ASP A 226 17.98 5.02 -7.06
C ASP A 226 16.82 4.89 -8.07
N TYR A 227 15.58 4.71 -7.60
CA TYR A 227 14.40 4.68 -8.47
C TYR A 227 14.08 6.04 -9.08
N GLN A 228 14.20 7.11 -8.30
CA GLN A 228 14.00 8.47 -8.82
C GLN A 228 15.02 8.82 -9.91
N LEU A 229 16.25 8.30 -9.78
CA LEU A 229 17.30 8.49 -10.78
C LEU A 229 17.02 7.70 -12.07
N GLU A 230 16.51 6.48 -11.98
CA GLU A 230 16.25 5.62 -13.16
C GLU A 230 14.98 6.01 -13.92
N THR A 231 13.93 6.42 -13.20
CA THR A 231 12.65 6.82 -13.81
C THR A 231 12.67 8.22 -14.44
N ALA A 232 13.69 9.02 -14.16
CA ALA A 232 13.89 10.29 -14.85
C ALA A 232 14.08 10.12 -16.36
N GLU A 233 14.56 8.96 -16.80
CA GLU A 233 14.88 8.68 -18.20
C GLU A 233 13.84 7.80 -18.91
N ASP A 234 13.09 6.95 -18.18
CA ASP A 234 12.11 6.01 -18.74
C ASP A 234 10.67 6.29 -18.28
N LYS A 235 9.83 6.71 -19.23
CA LYS A 235 8.40 6.97 -19.01
C LYS A 235 7.60 5.71 -18.67
N PHE A 236 8.01 4.53 -19.16
CA PHE A 236 7.30 3.28 -18.90
C PHE A 236 7.49 2.80 -17.45
N LEU A 237 8.59 3.20 -16.81
CA LEU A 237 8.86 2.88 -15.40
C LEU A 237 8.35 3.94 -14.43
N SER A 238 7.74 5.03 -14.92
CA SER A 238 7.13 6.05 -14.09
C SER A 238 6.07 5.48 -13.16
N LEU A 239 6.09 5.86 -11.88
CA LEU A 239 5.03 5.53 -10.92
C LEU A 239 3.65 5.93 -11.41
N VAL A 240 3.55 6.99 -12.22
CA VAL A 240 2.28 7.44 -12.78
C VAL A 240 1.71 6.38 -13.72
N SER A 241 2.51 5.89 -14.67
CA SER A 241 2.07 4.89 -15.64
C SER A 241 1.70 3.57 -14.94
N ILE A 242 2.51 3.17 -13.96
CA ILE A 242 2.24 1.98 -13.14
C ILE A 242 0.94 2.15 -12.34
N ALA A 243 0.75 3.31 -11.71
CA ALA A 243 -0.46 3.59 -10.94
C ALA A 243 -1.72 3.62 -11.82
N GLU A 244 -1.64 4.12 -13.05
CA GLU A 244 -2.75 4.09 -14.02
C GLU A 244 -3.15 2.65 -14.37
N ASP A 245 -2.17 1.79 -14.67
CA ASP A 245 -2.40 0.37 -14.96
C ASP A 245 -3.01 -0.34 -13.74
N CYS A 246 -2.43 -0.15 -12.56
CA CYS A 246 -2.92 -0.74 -11.31
C CYS A 246 -4.32 -0.24 -10.93
N GLN A 247 -4.61 1.04 -11.11
CA GLN A 247 -5.94 1.60 -10.89
C GLN A 247 -6.96 0.97 -11.84
N SER A 248 -6.62 0.85 -13.13
CA SER A 248 -7.50 0.25 -14.13
C SER A 248 -7.79 -1.23 -13.83
N MET A 249 -6.77 -1.98 -13.42
CA MET A 249 -6.93 -3.36 -12.95
C MET A 249 -7.83 -3.43 -11.72
N PHE A 250 -7.56 -2.61 -10.70
CA PHE A 250 -8.35 -2.60 -9.46
C PHE A 250 -9.82 -2.28 -9.72
N ILE A 251 -10.12 -1.24 -10.51
CA ILE A 251 -11.48 -0.86 -10.91
C ILE A 251 -12.20 -2.02 -11.63
N THR A 252 -11.49 -2.77 -12.47
CA THR A 252 -12.07 -3.91 -13.20
C THR A 252 -12.41 -5.07 -12.26
N HIS A 253 -11.57 -5.32 -11.25
CA HIS A 253 -11.73 -6.43 -10.30
C HIS A 253 -12.69 -6.12 -9.13
N LEU A 254 -13.00 -4.85 -8.84
CA LEU A 254 -13.91 -4.47 -7.74
C LEU A 254 -15.28 -5.16 -7.83
N SER A 255 -15.75 -5.48 -9.04
CA SER A 255 -17.00 -6.21 -9.25
C SER A 255 -16.98 -7.65 -8.71
N LEU A 256 -15.80 -8.26 -8.63
CA LEU A 256 -15.58 -9.58 -8.02
C LEU A 256 -15.41 -9.47 -6.50
N TRP A 257 -15.07 -8.28 -6.01
CA TRP A 257 -14.75 -7.99 -4.60
C TRP A 257 -15.88 -7.24 -3.90
N ARG A 258 -17.08 -7.82 -3.98
CA ARG A 258 -18.30 -7.26 -3.39
C ARG A 258 -18.24 -7.16 -1.87
N VAL A 259 -17.49 -8.07 -1.23
CA VAL A 259 -17.34 -8.14 0.23
C VAL A 259 -16.28 -7.17 0.76
N LEU A 260 -15.45 -6.60 -0.12
CA LEU A 260 -14.41 -5.66 0.31
C LEU A 260 -15.06 -4.39 0.86
N ASP A 261 -14.58 -3.95 2.03
CA ASP A 261 -15.04 -2.73 2.68
C ASP A 261 -14.96 -1.55 1.70
N PRO A 262 -16.05 -0.80 1.48
CA PRO A 262 -16.05 0.35 0.59
C PRO A 262 -15.05 1.43 1.02
N GLN A 263 -14.79 1.62 2.32
CA GLN A 263 -13.80 2.58 2.81
C GLN A 263 -12.37 2.16 2.41
N VAL A 264 -12.06 0.87 2.51
CA VAL A 264 -10.78 0.32 2.04
C VAL A 264 -10.62 0.54 0.53
N SER A 265 -11.68 0.26 -0.23
CA SER A 265 -11.70 0.45 -1.69
C SER A 265 -11.49 1.92 -2.09
N LEU A 266 -12.20 2.85 -1.44
CA LEU A 266 -12.04 4.29 -1.68
C LEU A 266 -10.65 4.79 -1.29
N ARG A 267 -10.06 4.25 -0.22
CA ARG A 267 -8.70 4.60 0.20
C ARG A 267 -7.65 4.18 -0.81
N ILE A 268 -7.79 2.99 -1.38
CA ILE A 268 -6.93 2.48 -2.46
C ILE A 268 -7.05 3.35 -3.71
N LEU A 269 -8.29 3.64 -4.15
CA LEU A 269 -8.55 4.53 -5.30
C LEU A 269 -8.01 5.94 -5.04
N GLY A 270 -8.14 6.43 -3.81
CA GLY A 270 -7.60 7.71 -3.36
C GLY A 270 -6.07 7.76 -3.39
N ASN A 271 -5.38 6.66 -3.08
CA ASN A 271 -3.94 6.55 -3.23
C ASN A 271 -3.53 6.69 -4.70
N TYR A 272 -4.16 5.96 -5.62
CA TYR A 272 -3.89 6.10 -7.05
C TYR A 272 -4.15 7.55 -7.53
N ARG A 273 -5.24 8.18 -7.08
CA ARG A 273 -5.57 9.57 -7.44
C ARG A 273 -4.53 10.60 -6.95
N LYS A 274 -3.81 10.31 -5.85
CA LYS A 274 -2.71 11.18 -5.36
C LYS A 274 -1.46 11.05 -6.25
N THR A 275 -1.20 9.85 -6.76
CA THR A 275 -0.04 9.55 -7.62
C THR A 275 -0.26 10.01 -9.06
N ILE A 276 -1.47 9.80 -9.59
CA ILE A 276 -1.82 10.11 -10.98
C ILE A 276 -2.18 11.59 -11.08
N PRO A 277 -1.42 12.41 -11.84
CA PRO A 277 -1.74 13.81 -12.02
C PRO A 277 -3.07 13.95 -12.78
N LYS A 278 -3.90 14.94 -12.41
CA LYS A 278 -5.18 15.24 -13.09
C LYS A 278 -4.92 15.84 -14.48
N LEU A 279 -4.62 15.02 -15.48
CA LEU A 279 -4.01 15.56 -16.71
C LEU A 279 -4.83 15.52 -18.00
N VAL A 280 -6.09 15.09 -18.01
CA VAL A 280 -6.87 15.12 -19.26
C VAL A 280 -8.30 15.57 -19.05
N LEU A 281 -8.66 16.72 -19.67
CA LEU A 281 -10.05 17.07 -19.95
C LEU A 281 -10.57 16.10 -20.99
N ASP A 282 -11.31 15.07 -20.58
CA ASP A 282 -12.05 14.25 -21.52
C ASP A 282 -13.22 15.06 -22.08
N LEU A 283 -13.13 15.45 -23.35
CA LEU A 283 -14.16 16.22 -24.06
C LEU A 283 -15.32 15.35 -24.55
N HIS A 284 -15.32 14.05 -24.27
CA HIS A 284 -16.43 13.17 -24.63
C HIS A 284 -17.30 12.88 -23.42
N TYR A 285 -18.61 12.92 -23.62
CA TYR A 285 -19.57 12.49 -22.62
C TYR A 285 -19.21 11.10 -22.08
N PRO A 286 -19.59 10.79 -20.83
CA PRO A 286 -19.29 9.49 -20.23
C PRO A 286 -20.15 8.36 -20.81
N TRP A 287 -21.14 8.70 -21.62
CA TRP A 287 -22.10 7.82 -22.24
C TRP A 287 -22.26 8.20 -23.72
N GLN A 288 -22.83 7.29 -24.52
CA GLN A 288 -23.03 7.50 -25.96
C GLN A 288 -24.27 8.37 -26.24
N GLU A 289 -24.42 8.91 -27.44
CA GLU A 289 -25.65 9.66 -27.81
C GLU A 289 -26.93 8.83 -27.61
N SER A 290 -26.86 7.53 -27.88
CA SER A 290 -27.97 6.59 -27.63
C SER A 290 -28.38 6.51 -26.16
N ASP A 291 -27.44 6.79 -25.25
CA ASP A 291 -27.61 6.73 -23.81
C ASP A 291 -28.11 8.07 -23.24
N GLN A 292 -27.98 9.18 -23.98
CA GLN A 292 -28.35 10.54 -23.52
C GLN A 292 -29.82 10.61 -23.09
N THR A 293 -30.73 10.08 -23.91
CA THR A 293 -32.16 10.00 -23.56
C THR A 293 -32.36 9.22 -22.26
N GLY A 294 -31.58 8.15 -22.05
CA GLY A 294 -31.62 7.36 -20.84
C GLY A 294 -31.14 8.10 -19.60
N VAL A 295 -30.15 8.99 -19.73
CA VAL A 295 -29.70 9.88 -18.67
C VAL A 295 -30.78 10.92 -18.34
N GLU A 296 -31.33 11.60 -19.35
CA GLU A 296 -32.37 12.61 -19.13
C GLU A 296 -33.64 12.01 -18.51
N ASP A 297 -34.02 10.80 -18.94
CA ASP A 297 -35.12 10.05 -18.34
C ASP A 297 -34.86 9.73 -16.87
N PHE A 298 -33.63 9.32 -16.52
CA PHE A 298 -33.24 9.05 -15.14
C PHE A 298 -33.30 10.33 -14.28
N LEU A 299 -32.79 11.45 -14.78
CA LEU A 299 -32.80 12.72 -14.07
C LEU A 299 -34.23 13.23 -13.81
N ARG A 300 -35.17 12.95 -14.73
CA ARG A 300 -36.61 13.29 -14.57
C ARG A 300 -37.38 12.29 -13.71
N GLN A 301 -37.05 11.00 -13.80
CA GLN A 301 -37.73 9.90 -13.12
C GLN A 301 -36.71 8.98 -12.43
N PRO A 302 -36.12 9.41 -11.31
CA PRO A 302 -35.04 8.68 -10.65
C PRO A 302 -35.49 7.32 -10.08
N ASN A 303 -36.79 7.14 -9.84
CA ASN A 303 -37.39 5.92 -9.27
C ASN A 303 -37.32 4.69 -10.20
N LYS A 304 -36.74 4.79 -11.40
CA LYS A 304 -36.52 3.68 -12.36
C LYS A 304 -35.04 3.40 -12.61
N VAL A 305 -34.19 3.76 -11.65
CA VAL A 305 -32.73 3.67 -11.73
C VAL A 305 -32.23 2.25 -12.01
N GLU A 306 -32.98 1.22 -11.63
CA GLU A 306 -32.65 -0.18 -11.86
C GLU A 306 -32.50 -0.49 -13.36
N LEU A 307 -33.29 0.20 -14.21
CA LEU A 307 -33.20 0.09 -15.67
C LEU A 307 -31.97 0.80 -16.26
N LYS A 308 -31.28 1.61 -15.45
CA LYS A 308 -30.19 2.51 -15.85
C LYS A 308 -28.87 2.20 -15.13
N LEU A 309 -28.79 1.09 -14.38
CA LEU A 309 -27.57 0.69 -13.66
C LEU A 309 -26.34 0.57 -14.57
N HIS A 310 -26.51 0.17 -15.83
CA HIS A 310 -25.40 0.12 -16.78
C HIS A 310 -24.77 1.51 -17.04
N LEU A 311 -25.56 2.59 -16.98
CA LEU A 311 -25.06 3.97 -17.08
C LEU A 311 -24.32 4.38 -15.82
N VAL A 312 -24.81 3.97 -14.65
CA VAL A 312 -24.14 4.19 -13.36
C VAL A 312 -22.74 3.58 -13.39
N LYS A 313 -22.61 2.35 -13.89
CA LYS A 313 -21.32 1.65 -14.05
C LYS A 313 -20.35 2.41 -14.97
N LYS A 314 -20.82 2.85 -16.15
CA LYS A 314 -19.99 3.63 -17.10
C LYS A 314 -19.50 4.93 -16.47
N LEU A 315 -20.40 5.67 -15.81
CA LEU A 315 -20.04 6.93 -15.17
C LEU A 315 -19.07 6.71 -14.00
N ALA A 316 -19.29 5.66 -13.19
CA ALA A 316 -18.41 5.30 -12.08
C ALA A 316 -16.99 4.96 -12.55
N GLN A 317 -16.86 4.17 -13.62
CA GLN A 317 -15.55 3.88 -14.21
C GLN A 317 -14.80 5.14 -14.63
N LYS A 318 -15.47 6.09 -15.30
CA LYS A 318 -14.85 7.36 -15.69
C LYS A 318 -14.52 8.26 -14.50
N TYR A 319 -15.39 8.31 -13.48
CA TYR A 319 -15.16 9.09 -12.27
C TYR A 319 -13.94 8.57 -11.50
N PHE A 320 -13.89 7.28 -11.18
CA PHE A 320 -12.83 6.68 -10.39
C PHE A 320 -11.49 6.53 -11.13
N ARG A 321 -11.49 6.57 -12.47
CA ARG A 321 -10.28 6.75 -13.29
C ARG A 321 -9.75 8.19 -13.29
N GLY A 322 -10.44 9.13 -12.65
CA GLY A 322 -10.06 10.53 -12.62
C GLY A 322 -10.32 11.29 -13.93
N SER A 323 -11.10 10.72 -14.86
CA SER A 323 -11.43 11.37 -16.14
C SER A 323 -12.46 12.50 -15.99
N LEU A 324 -13.11 12.61 -14.83
CA LEU A 324 -14.07 13.65 -14.50
C LEU A 324 -13.46 14.64 -13.49
N PRO A 325 -13.50 15.96 -13.73
CA PRO A 325 -12.78 16.93 -12.88
C PRO A 325 -13.58 17.39 -11.67
N PHE A 326 -14.82 16.92 -11.49
CA PHE A 326 -15.60 17.20 -10.29
C PHE A 326 -15.27 16.21 -9.16
N GLN A 327 -15.67 16.57 -7.95
CA GLN A 327 -15.54 15.72 -6.76
C GLN A 327 -16.91 15.50 -6.17
N LEU A 328 -17.24 14.23 -5.93
CA LEU A 328 -18.45 13.85 -5.21
C LEU A 328 -18.23 14.06 -3.71
N SER A 329 -19.32 14.18 -2.96
CA SER A 329 -19.26 14.08 -1.50
C SER A 329 -18.82 12.67 -1.09
N GLN A 330 -18.27 12.50 0.12
CA GLN A 330 -17.83 11.18 0.60
C GLN A 330 -18.99 10.18 0.60
N ASP A 331 -20.18 10.58 1.05
CA ASP A 331 -21.37 9.71 1.09
C ASP A 331 -21.81 9.30 -0.32
N THR A 332 -21.84 10.27 -1.25
CA THR A 332 -22.17 10.02 -2.65
C THR A 332 -21.14 9.10 -3.30
N GLU A 333 -19.86 9.31 -3.02
CA GLU A 333 -18.75 8.52 -3.57
C GLU A 333 -18.81 7.06 -3.12
N VAL A 334 -19.16 6.81 -1.85
CA VAL A 334 -19.37 5.45 -1.31
C VAL A 334 -20.55 4.75 -2.01
N VAL A 335 -21.70 5.43 -2.15
CA VAL A 335 -22.85 4.89 -2.90
C VAL A 335 -22.45 4.56 -4.34
N PHE A 336 -21.70 5.46 -4.96
CA PHE A 336 -21.30 5.35 -6.35
C PHE A 336 -20.28 4.22 -6.57
N LEU A 337 -19.39 3.98 -5.61
CA LEU A 337 -18.51 2.82 -5.57
C LEU A 337 -19.32 1.52 -5.46
N LEU A 338 -20.21 1.42 -4.48
CA LEU A 338 -20.96 0.20 -4.18
C LEU A 338 -21.81 -0.24 -5.37
N VAL A 339 -22.61 0.68 -5.93
CA VAL A 339 -23.52 0.38 -7.05
C VAL A 339 -22.77 0.34 -8.39
N GLY A 340 -21.84 1.29 -8.60
CA GLY A 340 -21.18 1.50 -9.88
C GLY A 340 -20.01 0.56 -10.15
N LEU A 341 -19.18 0.22 -9.15
CA LEU A 341 -17.99 -0.61 -9.34
C LEU A 341 -18.09 -1.98 -8.66
N GLN A 342 -18.67 -2.05 -7.45
CA GLN A 342 -18.88 -3.33 -6.75
C GLN A 342 -20.20 -4.02 -7.14
N HIS A 343 -20.99 -3.43 -8.03
CA HIS A 343 -22.21 -4.00 -8.59
C HIS A 343 -23.25 -4.43 -7.54
N HIS A 344 -23.30 -3.75 -6.40
CA HIS A 344 -24.39 -3.94 -5.44
C HIS A 344 -25.72 -3.47 -6.04
N THR A 345 -26.81 -4.14 -5.69
CA THR A 345 -28.15 -3.60 -5.92
C THR A 345 -28.39 -2.40 -5.00
N ILE A 346 -29.46 -1.65 -5.26
CA ILE A 346 -29.82 -0.51 -4.43
C ILE A 346 -30.18 -0.98 -3.02
N GLU A 347 -30.86 -2.12 -2.90
CA GLU A 347 -31.24 -2.73 -1.64
C GLU A 347 -30.01 -3.20 -0.85
N GLU A 348 -29.01 -3.76 -1.52
CA GLU A 348 -27.75 -4.14 -0.87
C GLU A 348 -26.94 -2.92 -0.43
N ALA A 349 -26.86 -1.87 -1.26
CA ALA A 349 -26.20 -0.62 -0.89
C ALA A 349 -26.91 0.05 0.30
N GLN A 350 -28.24 0.02 0.31
CA GLN A 350 -29.07 0.48 1.41
C GLN A 350 -28.73 -0.27 2.72
N ALA A 351 -28.65 -1.60 2.66
CA ALA A 351 -28.32 -2.44 3.81
C ALA A 351 -26.88 -2.22 4.30
N ASN A 352 -25.91 -2.14 3.39
CA ASN A 352 -24.49 -1.94 3.71
C ASN A 352 -24.22 -0.58 4.37
N LEU A 353 -24.94 0.46 3.95
CA LEU A 353 -24.75 1.83 4.45
C LEU A 353 -25.73 2.22 5.56
N GLN A 354 -26.76 1.42 5.81
CA GLN A 354 -27.82 1.73 6.78
C GLN A 354 -28.51 3.08 6.51
N ILE A 355 -28.72 3.40 5.23
CA ILE A 355 -29.41 4.62 4.78
C ILE A 355 -30.75 4.28 4.12
N GLU A 356 -31.58 5.28 3.85
CA GLU A 356 -32.84 5.09 3.13
C GLU A 356 -32.64 4.88 1.63
N ARG A 357 -33.51 4.08 0.99
CA ARG A 357 -33.46 3.81 -0.47
C ARG A 357 -33.41 5.11 -1.29
N ASP A 358 -34.25 6.08 -0.94
CA ASP A 358 -34.35 7.35 -1.65
C ASP A 358 -33.04 8.15 -1.55
N THR A 359 -32.27 7.98 -0.48
CA THR A 359 -30.95 8.63 -0.30
C THR A 359 -29.91 8.02 -1.25
N VAL A 360 -29.96 6.70 -1.45
CA VAL A 360 -29.13 6.01 -2.45
C VAL A 360 -29.44 6.55 -3.85
N ILE A 361 -30.73 6.59 -4.20
CA ILE A 361 -31.19 7.06 -5.52
C ILE A 361 -30.80 8.53 -5.75
N GLU A 362 -30.98 9.39 -4.75
CA GLU A 362 -30.63 10.79 -4.82
C GLU A 362 -29.12 11.00 -4.99
N SER A 363 -28.29 10.21 -4.29
CA SER A 363 -26.83 10.23 -4.46
C SER A 363 -26.41 9.87 -5.90
N LEU A 364 -27.05 8.86 -6.49
CA LEU A 364 -26.82 8.51 -7.88
C LEU A 364 -27.28 9.63 -8.82
N ARG A 365 -28.46 10.22 -8.57
CA ARG A 365 -29.00 11.35 -9.36
C ARG A 365 -28.04 12.54 -9.37
N GLN A 366 -27.55 12.94 -8.21
CA GLN A 366 -26.57 14.03 -8.05
C GLN A 366 -25.30 13.79 -8.87
N SER A 367 -24.80 12.56 -8.90
CA SER A 367 -23.62 12.20 -9.69
C SER A 367 -23.83 12.42 -11.20
N PHE A 368 -25.03 12.12 -11.71
CA PHE A 368 -25.38 12.39 -13.11
C PHE A 368 -25.63 13.86 -13.39
N GLU A 369 -26.24 14.61 -12.46
CA GLU A 369 -26.41 16.06 -12.60
C GLU A 369 -25.07 16.76 -12.70
N MET A 370 -24.13 16.46 -11.80
CA MET A 370 -22.79 17.04 -11.84
C MET A 370 -22.06 16.72 -13.14
N ALA A 371 -22.17 15.49 -13.63
CA ALA A 371 -21.58 15.10 -14.91
C ALA A 371 -22.22 15.87 -16.07
N ARG A 372 -23.56 15.88 -16.16
CA ARG A 372 -24.29 16.59 -17.22
C ARG A 372 -23.95 18.07 -17.23
N ASP A 373 -23.99 18.73 -16.07
CA ASP A 373 -23.76 20.16 -15.94
C ASP A 373 -22.33 20.52 -16.34
N TYR A 374 -21.35 19.70 -15.94
CA TYR A 374 -19.96 19.85 -16.37
C TYR A 374 -19.80 19.78 -17.90
N TYR A 375 -20.37 18.76 -18.56
CA TYR A 375 -20.25 18.62 -20.02
C TYR A 375 -21.06 19.68 -20.78
N ASN A 376 -22.19 20.13 -20.26
CA ASN A 376 -22.96 21.22 -20.85
C ASN A 376 -22.19 22.55 -20.82
N ILE A 377 -21.37 22.79 -19.80
CA ILE A 377 -20.48 23.96 -19.73
C ILE A 377 -19.34 23.84 -20.74
N LEU A 378 -18.75 22.66 -20.90
CA LEU A 378 -17.60 22.45 -21.80
C LEU A 378 -17.98 22.34 -23.28
N LEU A 379 -19.18 21.87 -23.60
CA LEU A 379 -19.68 21.69 -24.96
C LEU A 379 -20.98 22.51 -25.17
N PRO A 380 -20.92 23.85 -25.11
CA PRO A 380 -22.10 24.67 -25.35
C PRO A 380 -22.52 24.53 -26.82
N GLY A 381 -23.58 23.75 -27.10
CA GLY A 381 -24.15 23.61 -28.44
C GLY A 381 -24.67 22.24 -28.87
N VAL A 382 -24.52 21.17 -28.07
CA VAL A 382 -25.06 19.83 -28.41
C VAL A 382 -26.53 19.65 -27.98
N SER A 383 -27.09 20.61 -27.23
CA SER A 383 -28.39 20.53 -26.58
C SER A 383 -29.44 21.51 -27.13
N GLU A 384 -29.56 21.61 -28.45
CA GLU A 384 -30.87 21.94 -29.05
C GLU A 384 -31.33 20.80 -29.95
N PRO A 385 -32.24 19.92 -29.50
CA PRO A 385 -32.94 19.05 -30.42
C PRO A 385 -33.75 19.93 -31.35
N SER A 386 -33.35 19.96 -32.62
CA SER A 386 -34.10 20.62 -33.69
C SER A 386 -35.58 20.25 -33.59
N PRO A 387 -36.51 21.24 -33.60
CA PRO A 387 -37.93 20.94 -33.54
C PRO A 387 -38.28 20.09 -34.76
N LYS A 388 -38.80 18.88 -34.51
CA LYS A 388 -39.29 17.97 -35.55
C LYS A 388 -40.30 18.74 -36.42
N ARG A 389 -39.98 18.88 -37.71
CA ARG A 389 -40.93 19.33 -38.74
C ARG A 389 -41.79 18.16 -39.21
#